data_AF-A0A2H0I961-F1
#
_entry.id   AF-A0A2H0I961-F1
#
_cell.length_a   1.000
_cell.length_b   1.000
_cell.length_c   1.000
_cell.angle_alpha   90.00
_cell.angle_beta   90.00
_cell.angle_gamma   90.00
#
_symmetry.space_group_name_H-M   'P 1'
#
loop_
_entity.id
_entity.type
_entity.pdbx_description
1 polymer ?
#
loop_
_entity_poly.entity_id
_entity_poly.type
_entity_poly.pdbx_seq_one_letter_code
_entity_poly.pdbx_strand_id
1 'polypeptide(L)'
;MYDETPDILASRLNFDVIAFRGNTRQEMMLIGLVSLIVTVLILGTLAKLLIGMFLVGLGVSFPAAIPVGWALATIMQKLKDGKPKGYVKQQTLLWLESHGIKPAPFIRYSGKWHVRRNIK
;
A
#
# COMPACT_ATOMS: atom_id res chain seq x y z
N MET A 1 12.63 14.27 6.16
CA MET A 1 14.10 14.37 6.20
C MET A 1 14.63 13.00 5.81
N TYR A 2 15.33 12.86 4.68
CA TYR A 2 15.92 11.58 4.30
C TYR A 2 17.24 11.42 5.06
N ASP A 3 17.36 10.31 5.79
CA ASP A 3 18.47 9.98 6.69
C ASP A 3 19.70 9.60 5.84
N GLU A 4 20.82 10.32 5.96
CA GLU A 4 22.03 10.16 5.13
C GLU A 4 22.90 8.95 5.52
N THR A 5 22.42 8.08 6.43
CA THR A 5 23.20 6.91 6.86
C THR A 5 23.29 5.85 5.76
N PRO A 6 24.48 5.29 5.50
CA PRO A 6 24.70 4.32 4.44
C PRO A 6 23.85 3.05 4.63
N ASP A 7 23.29 2.57 3.52
CA ASP A 7 22.27 1.51 3.43
C ASP A 7 22.82 0.08 3.68
N ILE A 8 23.90 -0.04 4.47
CA ILE A 8 24.65 -1.30 4.69
C ILE A 8 24.38 -1.93 6.07
N LEU A 9 23.61 -1.26 6.94
CA LEU A 9 23.30 -1.79 8.26
C LEU A 9 22.43 -3.05 8.16
N ALA A 10 22.78 -4.10 8.90
CA ALA A 10 22.03 -5.36 8.94
C ALA A 10 20.53 -5.18 9.27
N SER A 11 20.18 -4.10 9.98
CA SER A 11 18.79 -3.74 10.29
C SER A 11 17.99 -3.30 9.06
N ARG A 12 18.61 -2.87 7.96
CA ARG A 12 17.95 -2.48 6.70
C ARG A 12 17.77 -3.66 5.74
N LEU A 13 18.54 -4.74 5.88
CA LEU A 13 18.46 -5.94 5.03
C LEU A 13 17.08 -6.62 5.07
N ASN A 14 16.38 -6.51 6.20
CA ASN A 14 15.09 -7.16 6.41
C ASN A 14 13.89 -6.32 5.95
N PHE A 15 14.12 -5.12 5.39
CA PHE A 15 13.08 -4.22 4.94
C PHE A 15 13.11 -4.03 3.43
N ASP A 16 11.91 -3.94 2.84
CA ASP A 16 11.78 -3.58 1.43
C ASP A 16 12.43 -2.22 1.15
N VAL A 17 13.20 -2.16 0.05
CA VAL A 17 13.83 -0.94 -0.43
C VAL A 17 12.75 0.09 -0.82
N ILE A 18 12.99 1.34 -0.44
CA ILE A 18 12.14 2.48 -0.81
C ILE A 18 12.36 2.78 -2.29
N ALA A 19 11.28 2.73 -3.07
CA ALA A 19 11.33 2.98 -4.51
C ALA A 19 11.03 4.44 -4.84
N PHE A 20 9.98 5.03 -4.26
CA PHE A 20 9.54 6.38 -4.61
C PHE A 20 8.73 7.04 -3.49
N ARG A 21 9.06 8.30 -3.13
CA ARG A 21 8.33 9.10 -2.12
C ARG A 21 8.06 8.36 -0.80
N GLY A 22 9.03 7.60 -0.30
CA GLY A 22 8.86 6.82 0.94
C GLY A 22 7.99 5.57 0.81
N ASN A 23 7.60 5.19 -0.41
CA ASN A 23 6.86 3.98 -0.72
C ASN A 23 7.79 2.88 -1.24
N THR A 24 7.55 1.64 -0.81
CA THR A 24 8.28 0.45 -1.25
C THR A 24 7.83 0.03 -2.65
N ARG A 25 8.57 -0.89 -3.29
CA ARG A 25 8.21 -1.43 -4.62
C ARG A 25 6.78 -1.99 -4.65
N GLN A 26 6.39 -2.78 -3.65
CA GLN A 26 5.05 -3.38 -3.58
C GLN A 26 3.95 -2.32 -3.42
N GLU A 27 4.20 -1.29 -2.60
CA GLU A 27 3.27 -0.17 -2.42
C GLU A 27 3.13 0.63 -3.71
N MET A 28 4.22 0.87 -4.43
CA MET A 28 4.17 1.54 -5.73
C MET A 28 3.41 0.75 -6.80
N MET A 29 3.56 -0.58 -6.84
CA MET A 29 2.75 -1.42 -7.73
C MET A 29 1.26 -1.31 -7.41
N LEU A 30 0.89 -1.33 -6.12
CA LEU A 30 -0.49 -1.18 -5.69
C LEU A 30 -1.03 0.22 -6.05
N ILE A 31 -0.27 1.28 -5.80
CA ILE A 31 -0.65 2.66 -6.11
C ILE A 31 -0.84 2.84 -7.61
N GLY A 32 0.05 2.29 -8.45
CA GLY A 32 -0.07 2.34 -9.90
C GLY A 32 -1.30 1.58 -10.42
N LEU A 33 -1.61 0.43 -9.84
CA LEU A 33 -2.81 -0.34 -10.19
C LEU A 33 -4.08 0.41 -9.78
N VAL A 34 -4.13 0.95 -8.56
CA VAL A 34 -5.29 1.71 -8.06
C VAL A 34 -5.48 2.99 -8.88
N SER A 35 -4.40 3.73 -9.19
CA SER A 35 -4.51 4.94 -10.00
C SER A 35 -5.05 4.65 -11.38
N LEU A 36 -4.58 3.58 -12.04
CA LEU A 36 -5.07 3.15 -13.34
C LEU A 36 -6.54 2.74 -13.31
N ILE A 37 -6.96 1.93 -12.34
CA ILE A 37 -8.37 1.52 -12.22
C ILE A 37 -9.26 2.73 -12.03
N VAL A 38 -8.89 3.63 -11.13
CA VAL A 38 -9.67 4.84 -10.84
C VAL A 38 -9.78 5.73 -12.08
N THR A 39 -8.69 5.98 -12.80
CA THR A 39 -8.74 6.83 -14.00
C THR A 39 -9.52 6.16 -15.13
N VAL A 40 -9.34 4.86 -15.37
CA VAL A 40 -10.10 4.11 -16.39
C VAL A 40 -11.59 4.15 -16.11
N LEU A 41 -12.00 3.94 -14.85
CA LEU A 41 -13.41 3.98 -14.48
C LEU A 41 -13.97 5.40 -14.66
N ILE A 42 -13.29 6.43 -14.17
CA ILE A 42 -13.79 7.81 -14.24
C ILE A 42 -13.80 8.32 -15.69
N LEU A 43 -12.67 8.29 -16.38
CA LEU A 43 -12.56 8.86 -17.72
C LEU A 43 -13.19 7.98 -18.79
N GLY A 44 -13.16 6.66 -18.63
CA GLY A 44 -13.85 5.72 -19.51
C GLY A 44 -15.37 5.89 -19.46
N THR A 45 -15.95 5.97 -18.25
CA THR A 45 -17.40 6.22 -18.11
C THR A 45 -17.78 7.62 -18.60
N LEU A 46 -16.99 8.65 -18.30
CA LEU A 46 -17.22 10.00 -18.78
C LEU A 46 -17.18 10.08 -20.31
N ALA A 47 -16.20 9.45 -20.96
CA ALA A 47 -16.12 9.39 -22.42
C ALA A 47 -17.29 8.61 -23.03
N LYS A 48 -17.75 7.54 -22.38
CA LYS A 48 -18.95 6.82 -22.81
C LYS A 48 -20.21 7.68 -22.74
N LEU A 49 -20.34 8.52 -21.71
CA LEU A 49 -21.48 9.42 -21.54
C LEU A 49 -21.46 10.59 -22.52
N LEU A 50 -20.29 11.17 -22.79
CA LEU A 50 -20.17 12.37 -23.63
C LEU A 50 -20.07 12.05 -25.14
N ILE A 51 -19.33 11.01 -25.51
CA ILE A 51 -18.96 10.70 -26.91
C ILE A 51 -19.55 9.36 -27.35
N GLY A 52 -20.15 8.58 -26.44
CA GLY A 52 -20.68 7.25 -26.75
C GLY A 52 -19.60 6.16 -26.85
N MET A 53 -18.31 6.50 -26.65
CA MET A 53 -17.17 5.61 -26.83
C MET A 53 -16.31 5.49 -25.58
N PHE A 54 -16.37 4.33 -24.91
CA PHE A 54 -15.56 4.04 -23.71
C PHE A 54 -14.06 3.99 -24.01
N LEU A 55 -13.70 3.45 -25.18
CA LEU A 55 -12.30 3.21 -25.56
C LEU A 55 -11.46 4.50 -25.65
N VAL A 56 -12.10 5.62 -26.01
CA VAL A 56 -11.46 6.94 -26.03
C VAL A 56 -11.02 7.34 -24.63
N GLY A 57 -11.90 7.17 -23.63
CA GLY A 57 -11.57 7.44 -22.23
C GLY A 57 -10.47 6.53 -21.70
N LEU A 58 -10.45 5.27 -22.12
CA LEU A 58 -9.37 4.34 -21.76
C LEU A 58 -8.00 4.81 -22.28
N GLY A 59 -7.91 5.30 -23.51
CA GLY A 59 -6.67 5.88 -24.06
C GLY A 59 -6.13 7.06 -23.25
N VAL A 60 -7.01 7.97 -22.82
CA VAL A 60 -6.64 9.13 -21.98
C VAL A 60 -6.30 8.72 -20.54
N SER A 61 -6.81 7.58 -20.07
CA SER A 61 -6.64 7.13 -18.68
C SER A 61 -5.22 6.74 -18.32
N PHE A 62 -4.43 6.22 -19.27
CA PHE A 62 -3.04 5.84 -19.04
C PHE A 62 -2.14 7.03 -18.64
N PRO A 63 -2.05 8.11 -19.44
CA PRO A 63 -1.27 9.28 -19.03
C PRO A 63 -1.88 9.96 -17.81
N ALA A 64 -3.21 9.97 -17.66
CA ALA A 64 -3.87 10.53 -16.47
C ALA A 64 -3.57 9.75 -15.18
N ALA A 65 -3.26 8.45 -15.26
CA ALA A 65 -2.92 7.63 -14.10
C ALA A 65 -1.60 8.06 -13.44
N ILE A 66 -0.70 8.73 -14.18
CA ILE A 66 0.60 9.19 -13.69
C ILE A 66 0.45 10.27 -12.59
N PRO A 67 -0.18 11.44 -12.85
CA PRO A 67 -0.36 12.46 -11.82
C PRO A 67 -1.25 11.96 -10.67
N VAL A 68 -2.25 11.10 -10.93
CA VAL A 68 -3.07 10.49 -9.88
C VAL A 68 -2.22 9.57 -8.99
N GLY A 69 -1.40 8.70 -9.58
CA GLY A 69 -0.47 7.84 -8.85
C GLY A 69 0.54 8.64 -8.03
N TRP A 70 1.05 9.75 -8.58
CA TRP A 70 1.93 10.67 -7.86
C TRP A 70 1.24 11.32 -6.65
N ALA A 71 -0.01 11.77 -6.81
CA ALA A 71 -0.81 12.30 -5.71
C ALA A 71 -1.04 11.24 -4.63
N LEU A 72 -1.43 10.02 -5.00
CA LEU A 72 -1.62 8.91 -4.07
C LEU A 72 -0.32 8.53 -3.33
N ALA A 73 0.82 8.49 -4.03
CA ALA A 73 2.12 8.26 -3.41
C ALA A 73 2.48 9.34 -2.38
N THR A 74 2.09 10.58 -2.64
CA THR A 74 2.28 11.71 -1.72
C THR A 74 1.39 11.59 -0.49
N ILE A 75 0.13 11.19 -0.68
CA ILE A 75 -0.81 10.95 0.42
C ILE A 75 -0.29 9.80 1.29
N MET A 76 0.15 8.70 0.69
CA MET A 76 0.75 7.57 1.41
C MET A 76 2.01 7.99 2.17
N GLN A 77 2.87 8.82 1.56
CA GLN A 77 4.05 9.36 2.24
C GLN A 77 3.66 10.11 3.52
N LYS A 78 2.67 11.01 3.43
CA LYS A 78 2.18 11.78 4.57
C LYS A 78 1.51 10.89 5.62
N LEU A 79 0.76 9.88 5.21
CA LEU A 79 0.08 8.96 6.12
C LEU A 79 1.08 8.09 6.90
N LYS A 80 2.21 7.75 6.27
CA LYS A 80 3.30 6.97 6.87
C LYS A 80 4.25 7.83 7.71
N ASP A 81 4.16 9.15 7.62
CA ASP A 81 5.08 10.05 8.30
C ASP A 81 4.93 9.96 9.82
N GLY A 82 6.05 9.93 10.54
CA GLY A 82 6.10 9.74 11.99
C GLY A 82 5.65 8.36 12.50
N LYS A 83 5.35 7.38 11.62
CA LYS A 83 4.99 6.02 12.01
C LYS A 83 6.19 5.06 11.91
N PRO A 84 6.27 4.04 12.79
CA PRO A 84 7.32 3.03 12.68
C PRO A 84 7.18 2.22 11.37
N LYS A 85 8.29 1.64 10.92
CA LYS A 85 8.31 0.83 9.69
C LYS A 85 7.32 -0.33 9.78
N GLY A 86 6.58 -0.57 8.70
CA GLY A 86 5.58 -1.64 8.64
C GLY A 86 4.25 -1.35 9.35
N TYR A 87 4.13 -0.22 10.08
CA TYR A 87 2.92 0.15 10.82
C TYR A 87 1.66 0.08 9.97
N VAL A 88 1.68 0.68 8.77
CA VAL A 88 0.51 0.68 7.87
C VAL A 88 0.16 -0.72 7.39
N LYS A 89 1.16 -1.55 7.01
CA LYS A 89 0.93 -2.95 6.61
C LYS A 89 0.32 -3.79 7.75
N GLN A 90 0.78 -3.57 8.99
CA GLN A 90 0.26 -4.28 10.15
C GLN A 90 -1.15 -3.82 10.52
N GLN A 91 -1.40 -2.50 10.52
CA GLN A 91 -2.71 -1.95 10.81
C GLN A 91 -3.76 -2.38 9.79
N THR A 92 -3.41 -2.43 8.50
CA THR A 92 -4.33 -2.94 7.46
C THR A 92 -4.64 -4.42 7.67
N LEU A 93 -3.65 -5.27 7.99
CA LEU A 93 -3.88 -6.68 8.30
C LEU A 93 -4.84 -6.87 9.50
N LEU A 94 -4.63 -6.11 10.58
CA LEU A 94 -5.49 -6.16 11.76
C LEU A 94 -6.92 -5.69 11.47
N TRP A 95 -7.07 -4.71 10.58
CA TRP A 95 -8.38 -4.22 10.12
C TRP A 95 -9.08 -5.23 9.21
N LEU A 96 -8.36 -5.89 8.29
CA LEU A 96 -8.93 -6.96 7.47
C LEU A 96 -9.42 -8.13 8.32
N GLU A 97 -8.66 -8.50 9.35
CA GLU A 97 -9.06 -9.55 10.28
C GLU A 97 -10.28 -9.17 11.11
N SER A 98 -10.37 -7.92 11.59
CA SER A 98 -11.55 -7.47 12.35
C SER A 98 -12.83 -7.47 11.52
N HIS A 99 -12.71 -7.41 10.19
CA HIS A 99 -13.83 -7.53 9.24
C HIS A 99 -14.04 -8.97 8.72
N GLY A 100 -13.27 -9.94 9.22
CA GLY A 100 -13.36 -11.35 8.79
C GLY A 100 -12.87 -11.61 7.37
N ILE A 101 -12.19 -10.66 6.73
CA ILE A 101 -11.74 -10.77 5.33
C ILE A 101 -10.51 -11.66 5.22
N LYS A 102 -9.56 -11.52 6.16
CA LYS A 102 -8.31 -12.28 6.16
C LYS A 102 -7.81 -12.50 7.60
N PRO A 103 -7.45 -13.73 8.00
CA PRO A 103 -6.85 -13.96 9.31
C PRO A 103 -5.51 -13.23 9.41
N ALA A 104 -5.26 -12.53 10.51
CA ALA A 104 -3.94 -11.97 10.77
C ALA A 104 -3.02 -13.05 11.33
N PRO A 105 -1.73 -13.05 10.98
CA PRO A 105 -0.75 -13.99 11.54
C PRO A 105 -0.37 -13.66 13.00
N PHE A 106 -1.00 -12.66 13.62
CA PHE A 106 -0.65 -12.14 14.93
C PHE A 106 -1.60 -12.69 15.99
N ILE A 107 -1.07 -13.05 17.16
CA ILE A 107 -1.95 -13.36 18.28
C ILE A 107 -2.49 -12.04 18.85
N ARG A 108 -3.81 -11.89 18.78
CA ARG A 108 -4.53 -10.73 19.35
C ARG A 108 -5.14 -11.00 20.72
N TYR A 109 -5.13 -12.26 21.14
CA TYR A 109 -5.62 -12.66 22.45
C TYR A 109 -4.60 -12.28 23.53
N SER A 110 -5.07 -11.54 24.54
CA SER A 110 -4.33 -11.31 25.78
C SER A 110 -4.91 -12.18 26.87
N GLY A 111 -4.08 -13.04 27.46
CA GLY A 111 -4.46 -13.95 28.53
C GLY A 111 -3.23 -14.59 29.17
N LYS A 112 -3.43 -15.51 30.11
CA LYS A 112 -2.31 -16.21 30.76
C LYS A 112 -1.74 -17.28 29.83
N TRP A 113 -0.52 -17.04 29.35
CA TRP A 113 0.22 -18.00 28.52
C TRP A 113 0.89 -19.03 29.41
N HIS A 114 0.41 -20.27 29.38
CA HIS A 114 1.08 -21.38 30.05
C HIS A 114 2.06 -22.05 29.09
N VAL A 115 3.37 -21.97 29.39
CA VAL A 115 4.40 -22.73 28.69
C VAL A 115 4.34 -24.17 29.17
N ARG A 116 3.72 -25.06 28.40
CA ARG A 116 3.76 -26.50 28.69
C ARG A 116 5.19 -27.01 28.43
N ARG A 117 5.99 -27.14 29.48
CA ARG A 117 7.29 -27.83 29.42
C ARG A 117 7.01 -29.32 29.60
N ASN A 118 7.11 -30.09 28.52
CA ASN A 118 7.24 -31.54 28.63
C ASN A 118 8.69 -31.82 28.96
N ILE A 119 8.99 -32.05 30.24
CA ILE A 119 10.26 -32.63 30.65
C ILE A 119 10.11 -34.12 30.38
N LYS A 120 10.85 -34.64 29.41
CA LYS A 120 10.99 -36.07 29.15
C LYS A 120 12.30 -36.54 29.75
#